data_AF-A0A2S5R700-F1
#
_entry.id   AF-A0A2S5R700-F1
#
_cell.length_a   1.000
_cell.length_b   1.000
_cell.length_c   1.000
_cell.angle_alpha   90.00
_cell.angle_beta   90.00
_cell.angle_gamma   90.00
#
_symmetry.space_group_name_H-M   'P 1'
#
loop_
_entity.id
_entity.type
_entity.pdbx_description
1 polymer ?
#
loop_
_entity_poly.entity_id
_entity_poly.type
_entity_poly.pdbx_seq_one_letter_code
_entity_poly.pdbx_strand_id
1 'polypeptide(L)' 'MINLTHRKSRIADLPCLVELLLEDELGASRESKSAAVHENYIKAFHKIDSNPTQ' A
#
# COMPACT_ATOMS: atom_id res chain seq x y z
N MET A 1 -1.40 -25.56 -7.55
CA MET A 1 -2.53 -24.62 -7.72
C MET A 1 -2.59 -23.79 -6.44
N ILE A 2 -2.35 -22.48 -6.52
CA ILE A 2 -2.28 -21.62 -5.32
C ILE A 2 -3.72 -21.25 -4.94
N ASN A 3 -4.11 -21.53 -3.71
CA ASN A 3 -5.42 -21.16 -3.18
C ASN A 3 -5.35 -19.71 -2.70
N LEU A 4 -5.91 -18.79 -3.49
CA LEU A 4 -5.88 -17.35 -3.19
C LEU A 4 -7.17 -16.93 -2.53
N THR A 5 -7.05 -16.13 -1.47
CA THR A 5 -8.18 -15.50 -0.78
C THR A 5 -8.16 -14.00 -0.97
N HIS A 6 -9.32 -13.41 -1.24
CA HIS A 6 -9.50 -11.96 -1.35
C HIS A 6 -10.19 -11.39 -0.12
N ARG A 7 -9.67 -10.28 0.42
CA ARG A 7 -10.25 -9.52 1.54
C ARG A 7 -9.84 -8.05 1.43
N LYS A 8 -10.55 -7.16 2.13
CA LYS A 8 -10.10 -5.76 2.30
C LYS A 8 -8.73 -5.73 2.99
N SER A 9 -7.84 -4.87 2.48
CA SER A 9 -6.54 -4.60 3.10
C SER A 9 -6.71 -3.96 4.46
N ARG A 10 -5.81 -4.27 5.37
CA ARG A 10 -5.70 -3.71 6.72
C ARG A 10 -4.40 -2.90 6.79
N ILE A 11 -4.28 -2.02 7.77
CA ILE A 11 -3.07 -1.19 7.93
C ILE A 11 -1.78 -2.03 8.06
N ALA A 12 -1.88 -3.24 8.64
CA ALA A 12 -0.76 -4.17 8.74
C ALA A 12 -0.27 -4.71 7.39
N ASP A 13 -1.08 -4.63 6.34
CA ASP A 13 -0.70 -5.03 4.98
C ASP A 13 0.05 -3.89 4.25
N LEU A 14 -0.02 -2.65 4.75
CA LEU A 14 0.55 -1.47 4.08
C LEU A 14 2.05 -1.60 3.75
N PRO A 15 2.93 -2.13 4.63
CA PRO A 15 4.33 -2.32 4.28
C PRO A 15 4.52 -3.21 3.05
N CYS A 16 3.78 -4.32 2.96
CA CYS A 16 3.85 -5.24 1.83
C CYS A 16 3.30 -4.61 0.54
N LEU A 17 2.24 -3.79 0.64
CA LEU A 17 1.73 -3.03 -0.51
C LEU A 17 2.75 -2.01 -1.04
N VAL A 18 3.44 -1.30 -0.15
CA VAL A 18 4.50 -0.35 -0.55
C VAL A 18 5.69 -1.07 -1.15
N GLU A 19 6.05 -2.25 -0.63
CA GLU A 19 7.08 -3.10 -1.24
C GLU A 19 6.70 -3.54 -2.64
N LEU A 20 5.45 -3.96 -2.85
CA LEU A 20 4.95 -4.31 -4.18
C LEU A 20 5.05 -3.13 -5.16
N LEU A 21 4.76 -1.90 -4.72
CA LEU A 21 4.91 -0.70 -5.54
C LEU A 21 6.38 -0.38 -5.85
N LEU A 22 7.30 -0.68 -4.95
CA LEU A 22 8.73 -0.49 -5.15
C LEU A 22 9.34 -1.54 -6.09
N GLU A 23 8.75 -2.73 -6.16
CA GLU A 23 9.17 -3.79 -7.08
C GLU A 23 8.71 -3.55 -8.52
N ASP A 24 7.71 -2.69 -8.73
CA ASP A 24 7.28 -2.26 -10.06
C ASP A 24 8.36 -1.39 -10.73
N GLU A 25 8.68 -1.65 -12.00
CA GLU A 25 9.75 -0.94 -12.72
C GLU A 25 9.53 0.59 -12.77
N LEU A 26 8.28 1.03 -12.90
CA LEU A 26 7.94 2.45 -12.89
C LEU A 26 7.80 2.99 -11.48
N GLY A 27 7.22 2.19 -10.58
CA GLY A 27 7.05 2.50 -9.16
C GLY A 27 8.39 2.68 -8.44
N ALA A 28 9.41 1.89 -8.76
CA ALA A 28 10.77 2.04 -8.25
C ALA A 28 11.38 3.43 -8.51
N SER A 29 10.95 4.12 -9.56
CA SER A 29 11.39 5.49 -9.88
C SER A 29 10.64 6.60 -9.14
N ARG A 30 9.50 6.28 -8.52
CA ARG A 30 8.56 7.24 -7.92
C ARG A 30 8.42 7.07 -6.41
N GLU A 31 8.54 5.83 -5.95
CA GLU A 31 8.32 5.46 -4.56
C GLU A 31 9.62 5.36 -3.78
N SER A 32 9.54 5.46 -2.44
CA SER A 32 10.71 5.27 -1.57
C SER A 32 10.30 4.74 -0.19
N LYS A 33 11.24 4.08 0.51
CA LYS A 33 11.08 3.68 1.92
C LYS A 33 11.43 4.80 2.92
N SER A 34 11.48 6.07 2.48
CA SER A 34 11.79 7.17 3.39
C SER A 34 10.67 7.39 4.41
N ALA A 35 11.01 7.85 5.62
CA ALA A 35 10.03 8.08 6.69
C ALA A 35 8.90 9.04 6.25
N ALA A 36 9.23 10.11 5.52
CA ALA A 36 8.24 11.07 5.02
C ALA A 36 7.24 10.43 4.04
N VAL A 37 7.70 9.57 3.14
CA VAL A 37 6.83 8.86 2.20
C VAL A 37 5.99 7.81 2.93
N HIS A 38 6.57 7.10 3.90
CA HIS A 38 5.84 6.13 4.73
C HIS A 38 4.68 6.76 5.51
N GLU A 39 4.88 7.95 6.09
CA GLU A 39 3.78 8.70 6.73
C GLU A 39 2.69 9.12 5.74
N ASN A 40 3.06 9.51 4.52
CA ASN A 40 2.11 9.87 3.48
C ASN A 40 1.25 8.66 3.08
N TYR A 41 1.86 7.47 2.99
CA TYR A 41 1.14 6.23 2.76
C TYR A 41 0.16 5.89 3.87
N ILE A 42 0.54 6.07 5.14
CA ILE A 42 -0.38 5.85 6.28
C ILE A 42 -1.58 6.80 6.19
N LYS A 43 -1.33 8.10 5.94
CA LYS A 43 -2.40 9.11 5.80
C LYS A 43 -3.32 8.78 4.63
N ALA A 44 -2.76 8.41 3.48
CA ALA A 44 -3.51 8.01 2.30
C ALA A 44 -4.36 6.76 2.57
N PHE A 45 -3.79 5.74 3.21
CA PHE A 45 -4.49 4.51 3.58
C PHE A 45 -5.73 4.81 4.42
N HIS A 46 -5.59 5.60 5.49
CA HIS A 46 -6.73 5.97 6.34
C HIS A 46 -7.80 6.77 5.57
N LYS A 47 -7.38 7.70 4.70
CA LYS A 47 -8.32 8.47 3.88
C LYS A 47 -9.12 7.57 2.94
N ILE A 48 -8.47 6.61 2.29
CA ILE A 48 -9.08 5.64 1.39
C ILE A 48 -10.00 4.69 2.17
N ASP A 49 -9.52 4.12 3.29
CA ASP A 49 -10.27 3.16 4.10
C ASP A 49 -11.54 3.78 4.72
N SER A 50 -11.47 5.05 5.09
CA SER A 50 -12.61 5.82 5.62
C SER A 50 -13.65 6.22 4.56
N ASN A 51 -13.35 6.07 3.26
CA ASN A 51 -14.27 6.41 2.20
C ASN A 51 -15.34 5.29 2.03
N PRO A 52 -16.63 5.57 2.25
CA PRO A 52 -17.70 4.56 2.17
C PRO A 52 -17.90 3.97 0.78
N THR A 53 -17.40 4.64 -0.27
CA THR A 53 -17.54 4.18 -1.67
C THR A 53 -16.29 3.45 -2.16
N GLN A 54 -15.34 3.14 -1.28
CA GLN A 54 -14.20 2.29 -1.60
C GLN A 54 -14.54 0.82 -1.37
#